data_AF-A0A6L3A976-F1
#
_entry.id   AF-A0A6L3A976-F1
#
_cell.length_a   1.000
_cell.length_b   1.000
_cell.length_c   1.000
_cell.angle_alpha   90.00
_cell.angle_beta   90.00
_cell.angle_gamma   90.00
#
_symmetry.space_group_name_H-M   'P 1'
#
loop_
_entity.id
_entity.type
_entity.pdbx_description
1 polymer ?
#
loop_
_entity_poly.entity_id
_entity_poly.type
_entity_poly.pdbx_seq_one_letter_code
_entity_poly.pdbx_strand_id
1 'polypeptide(L)'
;MKVMIVLLVLIGAGVFAVYQFGGYSTLDPSQQGRDARAAIAPGMTWQVVVQTAGAPKEFAIYVETGKDAQTGTPLVKLGPRMKYNADSLESRVKNDQVPHGFVFPYRFSTEVAFQVEFDESGVVVGVDDMVTLNKLLDR
;
A
#
# COMPACT_ATOMS: atom_id res chain seq x y z
N MET A 1 -0.40 10.51 -28.06
CA MET A 1 -0.47 11.82 -27.36
C MET A 1 -1.44 11.84 -26.17
N LYS A 2 -2.66 11.32 -26.26
CA LYS A 2 -3.61 11.30 -25.13
C LYS A 2 -3.12 10.54 -23.89
N VAL A 3 -2.44 9.41 -24.08
CA VAL A 3 -1.86 8.59 -22.98
C VAL A 3 -0.73 9.33 -22.24
N MET A 4 0.07 10.12 -22.95
CA MET A 4 1.18 10.88 -22.38
C MET A 4 0.68 12.05 -21.50
N ILE A 5 -0.48 12.62 -21.83
CA ILE A 5 -1.13 13.67 -21.04
C ILE A 5 -1.69 13.10 -19.74
N VAL A 6 -2.31 11.90 -19.77
CA VAL A 6 -2.79 11.23 -18.54
C VAL A 6 -1.61 10.88 -17.61
N LEU A 7 -0.50 10.39 -18.16
CA LEU A 7 0.69 10.08 -17.39
C LEU A 7 1.29 11.35 -16.74
N LEU A 8 1.37 12.45 -17.49
CA LEU A 8 1.85 13.74 -16.99
C LEU A 8 0.94 14.34 -15.91
N VAL A 9 -0.38 14.13 -16.00
CA VAL A 9 -1.33 14.57 -14.97
C VAL A 9 -1.19 13.74 -13.69
N LEU A 10 -0.99 12.43 -13.79
CA LEU A 10 -0.75 11.57 -12.62
C LEU A 10 0.59 11.87 -11.95
N ILE A 11 1.66 12.09 -12.73
CA ILE A 11 2.96 12.51 -12.21
C ILE A 11 2.86 13.92 -11.61
N GLY A 12 2.16 14.85 -12.27
CA GLY A 12 1.92 16.20 -11.78
C GLY A 12 1.14 16.23 -10.47
N ALA A 13 0.12 15.38 -10.31
CA ALA A 13 -0.63 15.23 -9.06
C ALA A 13 0.25 14.63 -7.94
N GLY A 14 1.08 13.64 -8.26
CA GLY A 14 2.04 13.07 -7.31
C GLY A 14 3.08 14.10 -6.82
N VAL A 15 3.63 14.91 -7.73
CA VAL A 15 4.59 15.97 -7.39
C VAL A 15 3.90 17.11 -6.61
N PHE A 16 2.65 17.45 -6.93
CA PHE A 16 1.90 18.47 -6.19
C PHE A 16 1.55 18.02 -4.77
N ALA A 17 1.22 16.75 -4.57
CA ALA A 17 1.06 16.16 -3.23
C ALA A 17 2.37 16.27 -2.43
N VAL A 18 3.50 15.81 -2.99
CA VAL A 18 4.81 15.86 -2.32
C VAL A 18 5.21 17.29 -1.92
N TYR A 19 4.91 18.29 -2.75
CA TYR A 19 5.27 19.68 -2.46
C TYR A 19 4.43 20.32 -1.34
N GLN A 20 3.16 19.92 -1.17
CA GLN A 20 2.34 20.33 -0.02
C GLN A 20 2.69 19.55 1.26
N PHE A 21 3.10 18.28 1.14
CA PHE A 21 3.47 17.44 2.29
C PHE A 21 4.90 17.68 2.81
N GLY A 22 5.80 18.27 2.02
CA GLY A 22 7.15 18.64 2.46
C GLY A 22 7.24 19.83 3.43
N GLY A 23 6.12 20.52 3.70
CA GLY A 23 6.08 21.76 4.50
C GLY A 23 5.36 21.70 5.85
N TYR A 24 4.59 20.64 6.15
CA TYR A 24 3.83 20.54 7.41
C TYR A 24 4.43 19.50 8.35
N SER A 25 5.36 19.99 9.18
CA SER A 25 5.78 19.36 10.44
C SER A 25 4.60 19.35 11.44
N THR A 26 3.56 18.56 11.20
CA THR A 26 2.66 18.14 12.28
C THR A 26 3.29 16.94 12.96
N LEU A 27 3.76 17.13 14.19
CA LEU A 27 4.26 16.08 15.12
C LEU A 27 3.15 15.07 15.53
N ASP A 28 2.03 15.01 14.80
CA ASP A 28 0.90 14.13 15.05
C ASP A 28 0.93 12.96 14.04
N PRO A 29 1.32 11.75 14.47
CA PRO A 29 1.31 10.57 13.61
C PRO A 29 -0.09 10.24 13.07
N SER A 30 -1.15 10.52 13.83
CA SER A 30 -2.52 10.26 13.37
C SER A 30 -2.86 11.14 12.17
N GLN A 31 -2.46 12.42 12.18
CA GLN A 31 -2.67 13.31 11.04
C GLN A 31 -1.86 12.87 9.82
N GLN A 32 -0.57 12.54 10.00
CA GLN A 32 0.28 12.01 8.93
C GLN A 32 -0.33 10.75 8.30
N GLY A 33 -0.88 9.84 9.12
CA GLY A 33 -1.54 8.64 8.62
C GLY A 33 -2.80 8.93 7.82
N ARG A 34 -3.64 9.88 8.26
CA ARG A 34 -4.84 10.30 7.52
C ARG A 34 -4.49 10.94 6.19
N ASP A 35 -3.48 11.81 6.20
CA ASP A 35 -3.00 12.51 5.02
C ASP A 35 -2.40 11.53 3.99
N ALA A 36 -1.54 10.61 4.45
CA ALA A 36 -1.00 9.54 3.62
C ALA A 36 -2.11 8.66 3.04
N ARG A 37 -3.08 8.24 3.86
CA ARG A 37 -4.23 7.44 3.43
C ARG A 37 -5.08 8.14 2.37
N ALA A 38 -5.27 9.46 2.50
CA ALA A 38 -6.03 10.25 1.55
C ALA A 38 -5.28 10.48 0.23
N ALA A 39 -3.95 10.53 0.29
CA ALA A 39 -3.09 10.71 -0.87
C ALA A 39 -2.91 9.42 -1.70
N ILE A 40 -2.97 8.24 -1.08
CA ILE A 40 -2.81 6.97 -1.79
C ILE A 40 -4.09 6.59 -2.53
N ALA A 41 -3.97 6.33 -3.83
CA ALA A 41 -5.08 5.95 -4.70
C ALA A 41 -4.72 4.73 -5.59
N PRO A 42 -5.72 3.97 -6.09
CA PRO A 42 -5.49 2.94 -7.08
C PRO A 42 -4.73 3.45 -8.31
N GLY A 43 -3.83 2.64 -8.83
CA GLY A 43 -2.96 3.00 -9.96
C GLY A 43 -1.60 3.60 -9.57
N MET A 44 -1.36 3.93 -8.30
CA MET A 44 -0.03 4.35 -7.82
C MET A 44 0.94 3.16 -7.76
N THR A 45 2.22 3.38 -8.03
CA THR A 45 3.22 2.32 -7.82
C THR A 45 3.63 2.24 -6.34
N TRP A 46 4.12 1.09 -5.91
CA TRP A 46 4.60 0.91 -4.54
C TRP A 46 5.71 1.89 -4.16
N GLN A 47 6.58 2.29 -5.10
CA GLN A 47 7.61 3.30 -4.85
C GLN A 47 6.99 4.67 -4.55
N VAL A 48 5.93 5.06 -5.27
CA VAL A 48 5.19 6.32 -5.01
C VAL A 48 4.49 6.26 -3.66
N VAL A 49 3.93 5.11 -3.29
CA VAL A 49 3.34 4.92 -1.95
C VAL A 49 4.40 5.07 -0.86
N VAL A 50 5.59 4.48 -1.02
CA VAL A 50 6.71 4.62 -0.07
C VAL A 50 7.16 6.07 0.05
N GLN A 51 7.18 6.83 -1.05
CA GLN A 51 7.49 8.26 -1.02
C GLN A 51 6.41 9.09 -0.31
N THR A 52 5.15 8.66 -0.40
CA THR A 52 3.99 9.37 0.15
C THR A 52 3.77 9.09 1.63
N ALA A 53 3.81 7.82 2.04
CA ALA A 53 3.51 7.36 3.40
C ALA A 53 4.76 7.01 4.23
N GLY A 54 5.94 7.07 3.62
CA GLY A 54 7.17 6.54 4.19
C GLY A 54 7.34 5.03 3.96
N ALA A 55 8.55 4.55 4.24
CA ALA A 55 8.86 3.12 4.15
C ALA A 55 8.06 2.33 5.19
N PRO A 56 7.33 1.27 4.79
CA PRO A 56 6.68 0.40 5.76
C PRO A 56 7.75 -0.37 6.55
N LYS A 57 7.39 -0.84 7.76
CA LYS A 57 8.30 -1.67 8.56
C LYS A 57 8.41 -3.09 8.00
N GLU A 58 7.30 -3.58 7.47
CA GLU A 58 7.10 -4.93 7.00
C GLU A 58 6.13 -4.94 5.83
N PHE A 59 6.11 -6.03 5.06
CA PHE A 59 5.14 -6.30 4.01
C PHE A 59 4.76 -7.79 4.04
N ALA A 60 3.66 -8.15 3.40
CA ALA A 60 3.26 -9.54 3.24
C ALA A 60 2.83 -9.81 1.79
N ILE A 61 3.09 -11.02 1.31
CA ILE A 61 2.75 -11.45 -0.05
C ILE A 61 1.52 -12.35 0.02
N TYR A 62 0.64 -12.25 -0.96
CA TYR A 62 -0.47 -13.17 -1.11
C TYR A 62 0.00 -14.53 -1.65
N VAL A 63 -0.35 -15.61 -0.95
CA VAL A 63 0.02 -16.99 -1.27
C VAL A 63 -1.21 -17.83 -1.57
N GLU A 64 -1.16 -18.67 -2.60
CA GLU A 64 -2.19 -19.66 -2.88
C GLU A 64 -2.12 -20.76 -1.81
N THR A 65 -3.24 -21.01 -1.14
CA THR A 65 -3.37 -22.01 -0.06
C THR A 65 -4.17 -23.24 -0.48
N GLY A 66 -4.69 -23.24 -1.70
CA GLY A 66 -5.49 -24.30 -2.26
C GLY A 66 -6.46 -23.74 -3.30
N LYS A 67 -7.48 -24.53 -3.63
CA LYS A 67 -8.55 -24.13 -4.53
C LYS A 67 -9.89 -24.34 -3.84
N ASP A 68 -10.85 -23.48 -4.14
CA ASP A 68 -12.22 -23.65 -3.71
C ASP A 68 -12.77 -24.95 -4.30
N ALA A 69 -13.34 -25.80 -3.44
CA ALA A 69 -13.80 -27.12 -3.85
C ALA A 69 -15.05 -27.09 -4.76
N GLN A 70 -15.77 -25.97 -4.80
CA GLN A 70 -16.99 -25.79 -5.58
C GLN A 70 -16.73 -25.04 -6.89
N THR A 71 -15.88 -24.01 -6.86
CA THR A 71 -15.63 -23.15 -8.04
C THR A 71 -14.29 -23.43 -8.73
N GLY A 72 -13.37 -24.14 -8.06
CA GLY A 72 -12.01 -24.37 -8.55
C GLY A 72 -11.12 -23.12 -8.54
N THR A 73 -11.60 -22.00 -7.98
CA THR A 73 -10.87 -20.74 -7.92
C THR A 73 -9.73 -20.82 -6.91
N PRO A 74 -8.53 -20.27 -7.19
CA PRO A 74 -7.43 -20.21 -6.22
C PRO A 74 -7.86 -19.50 -4.93
N LEU A 75 -7.61 -20.14 -3.79
CA LEU A 75 -7.80 -19.56 -2.47
C LEU A 75 -6.52 -18.87 -2.05
N VAL A 76 -6.53 -17.55 -2.13
CA VAL A 76 -5.38 -16.72 -1.81
C VAL A 76 -5.50 -16.22 -0.37
N LYS A 77 -4.41 -16.33 0.39
CA LYS A 77 -4.32 -15.78 1.75
C LYS A 77 -3.07 -14.94 1.91
N LEU A 78 -3.09 -14.03 2.88
CA LEU A 78 -1.91 -13.26 3.22
C LEU A 78 -0.87 -14.16 3.91
N GLY A 79 0.35 -14.17 3.37
CA GLY A 79 1.48 -14.91 3.92
C GLY A 79 2.08 -14.27 5.18
N PRO A 80 3.19 -14.83 5.70
CA PRO A 80 3.89 -14.26 6.84
C PRO A 80 4.43 -12.86 6.52
N ARG A 81 4.49 -12.00 7.54
CA ARG A 81 5.08 -10.67 7.41
C ARG A 81 6.59 -10.76 7.30
N MET A 82 7.16 -10.05 6.35
CA MET A 82 8.59 -9.95 6.10
C MET A 82 9.07 -8.53 6.33
N LYS A 83 10.28 -8.37 6.83
CA LYS A 83 10.90 -7.05 6.98
C LYS A 83 10.98 -6.37 5.62
N TYR A 84 10.61 -5.10 5.56
CA TYR A 84 10.70 -4.32 4.33
C TYR A 84 12.16 -4.06 3.94
N ASN A 85 12.46 -4.30 2.67
CA ASN A 85 13.70 -3.93 2.00
C ASN A 85 13.35 -3.64 0.53
N ALA A 86 13.64 -2.42 0.08
CA ALA A 86 13.25 -1.95 -1.25
C ALA A 86 13.83 -2.81 -2.38
N ASP A 87 15.12 -3.14 -2.31
CA ASP A 87 15.79 -3.95 -3.35
C ASP A 87 15.25 -5.39 -3.40
N SER A 88 14.96 -5.97 -2.24
CA SER A 88 14.36 -7.31 -2.16
C SER A 88 12.95 -7.33 -2.73
N LEU A 89 12.13 -6.31 -2.44
CA LEU A 89 10.79 -6.21 -2.99
C LEU A 89 10.83 -5.98 -4.50
N GLU A 90 11.65 -5.05 -4.97
CA GLU A 90 11.83 -4.77 -6.39
C GLU A 90 12.26 -6.04 -7.15
N SER A 91 13.20 -6.80 -6.59
CA SER A 91 13.64 -8.09 -7.15
C SER A 91 12.49 -9.10 -7.19
N ARG A 92 11.66 -9.17 -6.14
CA ARG A 92 10.51 -10.09 -6.10
C ARG A 92 9.46 -9.74 -7.15
N VAL A 93 9.14 -8.46 -7.31
CA VAL A 93 8.21 -7.96 -8.34
C VAL A 93 8.74 -8.29 -9.73
N LYS A 94 10.01 -8.00 -10.01
CA LYS A 94 10.64 -8.26 -11.31
C LYS A 94 10.76 -9.74 -11.69
N ASN A 95 10.83 -10.62 -10.68
CA ASN A 95 11.02 -12.06 -10.87
C ASN A 95 9.72 -12.85 -10.67
N ASP A 96 8.54 -12.19 -10.76
CA ASP A 96 7.22 -12.81 -10.60
C ASP A 96 7.04 -13.60 -9.29
N GLN A 97 7.73 -13.18 -8.22
CA GLN A 97 7.66 -13.82 -6.90
C GLN A 97 6.51 -13.29 -6.02
N VAL A 98 5.65 -12.45 -6.60
CA VAL A 98 4.43 -11.90 -5.99
C VAL A 98 3.23 -12.11 -6.92
N PRO A 99 2.93 -13.35 -7.34
CA PRO A 99 1.97 -13.64 -8.42
C PRO A 99 0.51 -13.23 -8.13
N HIS A 100 0.21 -12.91 -6.88
CA HIS A 100 -1.10 -12.40 -6.44
C HIS A 100 -0.98 -11.04 -5.76
N GLY A 101 0.16 -10.37 -5.95
CA GLY A 101 0.46 -9.11 -5.30
C GLY A 101 0.92 -9.22 -3.85
N PHE A 102 0.92 -8.08 -3.17
CA PHE A 102 1.43 -7.92 -1.82
C PHE A 102 0.74 -6.75 -1.11
N VAL A 103 0.97 -6.61 0.20
CA VAL A 103 0.40 -5.53 1.00
C VAL A 103 1.45 -4.82 1.84
N PHE A 104 1.26 -3.51 2.02
CA PHE A 104 1.96 -2.69 3.01
C PHE A 104 1.04 -2.35 4.17
N PRO A 105 1.23 -2.97 5.36
CA PRO A 105 0.56 -2.54 6.57
C PRO A 105 1.23 -1.27 7.13
N TYR A 106 0.47 -0.18 7.21
CA TYR A 106 0.86 1.06 7.87
C TYR A 106 0.15 1.19 9.21
N ARG A 107 0.94 1.48 10.25
CA ARG A 107 0.44 1.82 11.58
C ARG A 107 1.14 3.07 12.06
N PHE A 108 0.45 4.20 11.89
CA PHE A 108 0.97 5.50 12.29
C PHE A 108 0.70 5.76 13.79
N SER A 109 -0.49 5.39 14.27
CA SER A 109 -0.87 5.54 15.68
C SER A 109 -1.77 4.39 16.15
N THR A 110 -2.23 4.46 17.41
CA THR A 110 -3.27 3.57 17.95
C THR A 110 -4.66 3.82 17.36
N GLU A 111 -4.83 4.91 16.62
CA GLU A 111 -6.10 5.33 16.02
C GLU A 111 -6.11 5.16 14.51
N VAL A 112 -4.93 5.32 13.86
CA VAL A 112 -4.79 5.33 12.41
C VAL A 112 -3.86 4.21 11.96
N ALA A 113 -4.47 3.19 11.36
CA ALA A 113 -3.80 2.11 10.68
C ALA A 113 -4.58 1.72 9.43
N PHE A 114 -3.87 1.43 8.35
CA PHE A 114 -4.45 1.00 7.08
C PHE A 114 -3.45 0.09 6.36
N GLN A 115 -3.94 -0.73 5.44
CA GLN A 115 -3.11 -1.51 4.54
C GLN A 115 -3.31 -1.04 3.11
N VAL A 116 -2.22 -1.01 2.35
CA VAL A 116 -2.25 -0.74 0.92
C VAL A 116 -2.04 -2.06 0.20
N GLU A 117 -2.97 -2.41 -0.69
CA GLU A 117 -2.91 -3.64 -1.48
C GLU A 117 -2.38 -3.32 -2.87
N PHE A 118 -1.43 -4.14 -3.33
CA PHE A 118 -0.78 -4.02 -4.63
C PHE A 118 -1.03 -5.29 -5.44
N ASP A 119 -1.14 -5.15 -6.76
CA ASP A 119 -1.13 -6.27 -7.71
C ASP A 119 0.29 -6.85 -7.91
N GLU A 120 0.40 -7.85 -8.80
CA GLU A 120 1.66 -8.50 -9.16
C GLU A 120 2.69 -7.54 -9.78
N SER A 121 2.24 -6.43 -10.38
CA SER A 121 3.09 -5.39 -10.96
C SER A 121 3.53 -4.34 -9.94
N GLY A 122 3.05 -4.44 -8.69
CA GLY A 122 3.33 -3.49 -7.63
C GLY A 122 2.56 -2.18 -7.78
N VAL A 123 1.37 -2.23 -8.36
CA VAL A 123 0.44 -1.11 -8.52
C VAL A 123 -0.70 -1.24 -7.51
N VAL A 124 -1.08 -0.14 -6.87
CA VAL A 124 -2.15 -0.11 -5.87
C VAL A 124 -3.47 -0.53 -6.51
N VAL A 125 -4.12 -1.51 -5.91
CA VAL A 125 -5.48 -1.95 -6.25
C VAL A 125 -6.50 -1.56 -5.20
N GLY A 126 -6.06 -1.39 -3.94
CA GLY A 126 -6.95 -1.10 -2.83
C GLY A 126 -6.23 -0.49 -1.63
N VAL A 127 -7.02 0.16 -0.77
CA VAL A 127 -6.54 0.66 0.52
C VAL A 127 -7.62 0.46 1.57
N ASP A 128 -7.32 -0.35 2.57
CA ASP A 128 -8.29 -0.76 3.59
C ASP A 128 -7.87 -0.31 4.98
N ASP A 129 -8.83 0.24 5.72
CA ASP A 129 -8.59 0.63 7.10
C ASP A 129 -8.47 -0.61 7.98
N MET A 130 -7.40 -0.67 8.78
CA MET A 130 -7.21 -1.75 9.74
C MET A 130 -8.03 -1.45 11.00
N VAL A 131 -8.57 -2.50 11.61
CA VAL A 131 -9.19 -2.37 12.93
C VAL A 131 -8.12 -1.99 13.94
N THR A 132 -8.32 -0.86 14.61
CA THR A 132 -7.44 -0.35 15.66
C THR A 132 -8.03 -0.63 17.05
N LEU A 133 -7.19 -0.56 18.09
CA LEU A 133 -7.58 -0.92 19.46
C LEU A 133 -8.75 -0.06 19.97
N ASN A 134 -8.80 1.23 19.64
CA ASN A 134 -9.91 2.10 20.02
C ASN A 134 -11.24 1.70 19.39
N LYS A 135 -11.25 1.28 18.11
CA LYS A 135 -12.47 0.76 17.46
C LYS A 135 -13.01 -0.52 18.12
N LEU A 136 -12.19 -1.21 18.91
CA LEU A 136 -12.61 -2.38 19.70
C LEU A 136 -13.09 -2.02 21.11
N LEU A 137 -12.69 -0.86 21.64
CA LEU A 137 -13.04 -0.41 22.99
C LEU A 137 -14.30 0.47 23.04
N ASP A 138 -14.67 1.12 21.94
CA ASP A 138 -15.91 1.92 21.82
C ASP A 138 -17.17 1.06 21.51
N ARG A 139 -17.18 -0.21 21.93
CA ARG A 139 -18.34 -1.12 21.77
C ARG A 139 -19.14 -1.30 23.05
#